data_AF-A0A4S2LC80-F1
#
_entry.id   AF-A0A4S2LC80-F1
#
_cell.length_a   1.000
_cell.length_b   1.000
_cell.length_c   1.000
_cell.angle_alpha   90.00
_cell.angle_beta   90.00
_cell.angle_gamma   90.00
#
_symmetry.space_group_name_H-M   'P 1'
#
loop_
_entity.id
_entity.type
_entity.pdbx_description
1 polymer ?
#
loop_
_entity_poly.entity_id
_entity_poly.type
_entity_poly.pdbx_seq_one_letter_code
_entity_poly.pdbx_strand_id
1 'polypeptide(L)'
;MVESLDPTANQHPVPAERRLPLPLQYTVSASLVGLYANPMATEFVFKTHAGKSSDKRMTYKTYKQILNAESQANYPSDAVLFHSIRAPPSLRPAMKVSDISGIPTAYTEPNTRLNYATVDEFNTIRYLPQE
;
A
#
# COMPACT_ATOMS: atom_id res chain seq x y z
N MET A 1 -45.03 -35.66 -45.87
CA MET A 1 -45.16 -34.36 -46.55
C MET A 1 -44.14 -33.45 -45.93
N VAL A 2 -43.05 -33.25 -46.66
CA VAL A 2 -41.89 -32.43 -46.28
C VAL A 2 -42.14 -31.04 -46.86
N GLU A 3 -42.35 -30.05 -46.00
CA GLU A 3 -42.66 -28.69 -46.42
C GLU A 3 -41.35 -27.88 -46.45
N SER A 4 -40.85 -27.78 -47.68
CA SER A 4 -40.07 -26.72 -48.33
C SER A 4 -39.52 -25.59 -47.46
N LEU A 5 -38.19 -25.46 -47.46
CA LEU A 5 -37.49 -24.20 -47.27
C LEU A 5 -37.70 -23.30 -48.50
N ASP A 6 -38.09 -22.05 -48.28
CA ASP A 6 -37.78 -20.93 -49.16
C ASP A 6 -37.13 -19.79 -48.33
N PRO A 7 -35.89 -19.38 -48.65
CA PRO A 7 -35.22 -18.26 -48.01
C PRO A 7 -35.46 -17.00 -48.85
N THR A 8 -36.36 -16.11 -48.43
CA THR A 8 -36.52 -14.82 -49.10
C THR A 8 -36.87 -13.70 -48.12
N ALA A 9 -36.02 -12.69 -48.15
CA ALA A 9 -36.27 -11.28 -47.85
C ALA A 9 -36.77 -10.92 -46.44
N ASN A 10 -35.82 -10.76 -45.51
CA ASN A 10 -35.93 -9.70 -44.52
C ASN A 10 -34.65 -8.85 -44.57
N GLN A 11 -34.56 -8.08 -45.65
CA GLN A 11 -33.63 -6.95 -45.75
C GLN A 11 -34.18 -5.86 -44.82
N HIS A 12 -33.73 -5.85 -43.56
CA HIS A 12 -34.01 -4.72 -42.69
C HIS A 12 -33.33 -3.46 -43.26
N PRO A 13 -34.06 -2.35 -43.44
CA PRO A 13 -33.48 -1.12 -43.96
C PRO A 13 -32.47 -0.55 -42.97
N VAL A 14 -31.26 -0.30 -43.47
CA VAL A 14 -30.17 0.37 -42.77
C VAL A 14 -30.66 1.76 -42.34
N PRO A 15 -30.78 2.06 -41.04
CA PRO A 15 -31.23 3.37 -40.61
C PRO A 15 -30.16 4.41 -40.93
N ALA A 16 -30.59 5.46 -41.63
CA ALA A 16 -29.77 6.58 -42.09
C ALA A 16 -28.83 7.11 -40.99
N GLU A 17 -27.56 7.24 -41.35
CA GLU A 17 -26.54 7.89 -40.53
C GLU A 17 -27.06 9.25 -40.05
N ARG A 18 -27.27 9.34 -38.74
CA ARG A 18 -27.51 10.61 -38.06
C ARG A 18 -26.23 11.42 -38.18
N ARG A 19 -26.15 12.30 -39.19
CA ARG A 19 -25.15 13.37 -39.28
C ARG A 19 -25.17 14.11 -37.95
N LEU A 20 -24.13 13.89 -37.14
CA LEU A 20 -23.94 14.63 -35.90
C LEU A 20 -23.83 16.13 -36.25
N PRO A 21 -24.53 17.01 -35.53
CA PRO A 21 -24.41 18.45 -35.75
C PRO A 21 -22.96 18.89 -35.53
N LEU A 22 -22.50 19.82 -36.38
CA LEU A 22 -21.16 20.40 -36.35
C LEU A 22 -20.81 20.91 -34.94
N PRO A 23 -19.53 20.81 -34.53
CA PRO A 23 -19.12 21.24 -33.20
C PRO A 23 -19.37 22.73 -33.02
N LEU A 24 -20.04 23.08 -31.91
CA LEU A 24 -20.09 24.45 -31.41
C LEU A 24 -18.65 24.95 -31.25
N GLN A 25 -18.29 25.94 -32.06
CA GLN A 25 -17.03 26.67 -31.91
C GLN A 25 -17.07 27.41 -30.58
N TYR A 26 -16.48 26.82 -29.54
CA TYR A 26 -16.34 27.45 -28.23
C TYR A 26 -15.21 28.45 -28.33
N THR A 27 -15.55 29.74 -28.35
CA THR A 27 -14.56 30.81 -28.19
C THR A 27 -14.00 30.73 -26.77
N VAL A 28 -12.72 30.38 -26.64
CA VAL A 28 -11.99 30.50 -25.38
C VAL A 28 -11.50 31.93 -25.31
N SER A 29 -12.22 32.79 -24.57
CA SER A 29 -11.69 34.09 -24.19
C SER A 29 -10.42 33.87 -23.36
N ALA A 30 -9.28 34.20 -23.93
CA ALA A 30 -7.98 34.20 -23.27
C ALA A 30 -7.99 35.24 -22.15
N SER A 31 -8.41 34.87 -20.95
CA SER A 31 -8.22 35.65 -19.73
C SER A 31 -8.68 34.88 -18.50
N LEU A 32 -7.98 33.80 -18.14
CA LEU A 32 -7.98 33.32 -16.76
C LEU A 32 -6.68 32.61 -16.36
N VAL A 33 -5.53 33.17 -16.74
CA VAL A 33 -4.20 32.72 -16.27
C VAL A 33 -3.82 33.34 -14.90
N GLY A 34 -4.77 33.89 -14.16
CA GLY A 34 -4.45 34.89 -13.13
C GLY A 34 -4.90 34.64 -11.70
N LEU A 35 -5.48 33.50 -11.30
CA LEU A 35 -6.12 33.39 -9.96
C LEU A 35 -5.95 32.03 -9.24
N TYR A 36 -4.78 31.42 -9.29
CA TYR A 36 -4.40 30.38 -8.31
C TYR A 36 -2.95 30.58 -7.82
N ALA A 37 -2.63 31.80 -7.39
CA ALA A 37 -1.49 31.99 -6.49
C ALA A 37 -1.99 31.68 -5.08
N ASN A 38 -1.66 30.49 -4.56
CA ASN A 38 -1.90 30.16 -3.15
C ASN A 38 -1.14 31.17 -2.28
N PRO A 39 -1.80 32.05 -1.51
CA PRO A 39 -1.11 33.02 -0.64
C PRO A 39 -0.47 32.34 0.59
N MET A 40 -0.60 31.01 0.71
CA MET A 40 -0.08 30.20 1.81
C MET A 40 1.06 29.27 1.39
N ALA A 41 1.68 29.48 0.22
CA ALA A 41 2.99 28.92 -0.05
C ALA A 41 4.05 29.86 0.57
N THR A 42 4.16 29.85 1.90
CA THR A 42 5.36 30.40 2.55
C THR A 42 6.53 29.52 2.10
N GLU A 43 7.27 30.02 1.14
CA GLU A 43 8.53 29.44 0.72
C GLU A 43 9.46 29.44 1.94
N PHE A 44 9.66 28.27 2.54
CA PHE A 44 10.62 28.10 3.63
C PHE A 44 12.03 28.18 3.04
N VAL A 45 12.53 29.40 2.93
CA VAL A 45 13.93 29.63 2.58
C VAL A 45 14.78 29.22 3.77
N PHE A 46 15.34 28.01 3.71
CA PHE A 46 16.38 27.59 4.64
C PHE A 46 17.61 28.47 4.45
N LYS A 47 17.76 29.48 5.30
CA LYS A 47 19.01 30.25 5.39
C LYS A 47 20.11 29.30 5.87
N THR A 48 20.98 28.91 4.95
CA THR A 48 22.22 28.21 5.29
C THR A 48 23.17 29.23 5.93
N HIS A 49 23.22 29.23 7.26
CA HIS A 49 24.27 29.95 7.96
C HIS A 49 25.60 29.24 7.65
N ALA A 50 26.39 29.79 6.73
CA ALA A 50 27.77 29.41 6.50
C ALA A 50 28.65 29.85 7.69
N GLY A 51 28.37 29.28 8.87
CA GLY A 51 29.29 29.28 10.00
C GLY A 51 30.40 28.27 9.70
N LYS A 52 31.64 28.60 10.07
CA LYS A 52 32.83 27.73 9.95
C LYS A 52 32.51 26.34 10.51
N SER A 53 32.16 25.40 9.65
CA SER A 53 31.93 24.02 10.04
C SER A 53 33.29 23.42 10.34
N SER A 54 33.56 23.09 11.60
CA SER A 54 34.57 22.08 11.89
C SER A 54 34.25 20.89 10.97
N ASP A 55 35.20 20.47 10.16
CA ASP A 55 35.06 19.43 9.12
C ASP A 55 34.92 18.02 9.75
N LYS A 56 33.95 17.91 10.67
CA LYS A 56 33.59 16.69 11.37
C LYS A 56 32.63 15.98 10.44
N ARG A 57 33.18 15.12 9.59
CA ARG A 57 32.41 14.16 8.80
C ARG A 57 31.34 13.55 9.70
N MET A 58 30.07 13.75 9.33
CA MET A 58 28.93 13.21 10.07
C MET A 58 29.11 11.70 10.15
N THR A 59 29.36 11.19 11.35
CA THR A 59 29.55 9.76 11.59
C THR A 59 28.25 9.21 12.15
N TYR A 60 27.67 8.24 11.46
CA TYR A 60 26.48 7.54 11.93
C TYR A 60 26.78 6.82 13.25
N LYS A 61 25.96 7.08 14.28
CA LYS A 61 26.05 6.38 15.56
C LYS A 61 25.37 5.03 15.45
N THR A 62 25.94 4.02 16.09
CA THR A 62 25.30 2.69 16.18
C THR A 62 24.13 2.71 17.17
N TYR A 63 23.20 1.76 17.04
CA TYR A 63 22.05 1.65 17.95
C TYR A 63 22.47 1.64 19.43
N LYS A 64 23.49 0.85 19.79
CA LYS A 64 24.02 0.78 21.16
C LYS A 64 24.59 2.12 21.64
N GLN A 65 25.27 2.86 20.76
CA GLN A 65 25.81 4.18 21.10
C GLN A 65 24.71 5.21 21.35
N ILE A 66 23.61 5.15 20.60
CA ILE A 66 22.44 6.00 20.81
C ILE A 66 21.81 5.69 22.17
N LEU A 67 21.56 4.41 22.48
CA LEU A 67 20.98 4.01 23.76
C LEU A 67 21.84 4.41 24.97
N ASN A 68 23.15 4.26 24.88
CA ASN A 68 24.06 4.67 25.95
C ASN A 68 24.07 6.20 26.14
N ALA A 69 23.98 6.96 25.05
CA ALA A 69 23.86 8.43 25.15
C ALA A 69 22.51 8.84 25.77
N GLU A 70 21.44 8.10 25.43
CA GLU A 70 20.10 8.36 25.97
C GLU A 70 20.00 8.07 27.47
N SER A 71 20.65 7.01 27.96
CA SER A 71 20.61 6.65 29.39
C SER A 71 21.39 7.61 30.30
N GLN A 72 22.38 8.32 29.74
CA GLN A 72 23.24 9.23 30.51
C GLN A 72 22.74 10.67 30.54
N ALA A 73 21.82 11.05 29.64
CA ALA A 73 21.30 12.40 29.54
C ALA A 73 19.94 12.53 30.24
N ASN A 74 19.71 13.68 30.89
CA ASN A 74 18.43 14.00 31.50
C ASN A 74 17.50 14.60 30.44
N TYR A 75 16.61 13.77 29.90
CA TYR A 75 15.57 14.22 28.99
C TYR A 75 14.31 14.65 29.77
N PRO A 76 13.53 15.61 29.23
CA PRO A 76 12.20 15.90 29.77
C PRO A 76 11.30 14.66 29.61
N SER A 77 10.30 14.52 30.47
CA SER A 77 9.41 13.34 30.49
C SER A 77 8.60 13.14 29.19
N ASP A 78 8.45 14.18 28.39
CA ASP A 78 7.72 14.17 27.11
C ASP A 78 8.66 13.98 25.89
N ALA A 79 9.96 13.80 26.11
CA ALA A 79 10.88 13.54 25.01
C ALA A 79 10.64 12.17 24.38
N VAL A 80 10.45 12.14 23.07
CA VAL A 80 10.47 10.90 22.29
C VAL A 80 11.92 10.45 22.09
N LEU A 81 12.31 9.40 22.81
CA LEU A 81 13.63 8.79 22.75
C LEU A 81 13.66 7.66 21.73
N PHE A 82 14.82 7.36 21.18
CA PHE A 82 15.02 6.33 20.16
C PHE A 82 14.54 4.96 20.66
N HIS A 83 14.75 4.62 21.94
CA HIS A 83 14.25 3.38 22.53
C HIS A 83 12.72 3.27 22.57
N SER A 84 12.01 4.40 22.51
CA SER A 84 10.54 4.47 22.59
C SER A 84 9.88 4.35 21.21
N ILE A 85 10.65 4.49 20.13
CA ILE A 85 10.16 4.34 18.77
C ILE A 85 9.82 2.87 18.53
N ARG A 86 8.53 2.56 18.54
CA ARG A 86 7.97 1.26 18.19
C ARG A 86 6.97 1.43 17.07
N ALA A 87 6.97 0.50 16.12
CA ALA A 87 5.89 0.44 15.14
C ALA A 87 4.56 0.16 15.88
N PRO A 88 3.44 0.76 15.44
CA PRO A 88 2.14 0.42 16.01
C PRO A 88 1.80 -1.06 15.72
N PRO A 89 0.97 -1.70 16.55
CA PRO A 89 0.52 -3.06 16.30
C PRO A 89 -0.27 -3.14 14.97
N SER A 90 -0.22 -4.31 14.32
CA SER A 90 -1.00 -4.53 13.10
C SER A 90 -2.50 -4.51 13.42
N LEU A 91 -3.26 -3.71 12.68
CA LEU A 91 -4.73 -3.69 12.74
C LEU A 91 -5.38 -4.71 11.81
N ARG A 92 -4.60 -5.34 10.93
CA ARG A 92 -5.12 -6.33 9.98
C ARG A 92 -5.29 -7.67 10.70
N PRO A 93 -6.47 -8.31 10.62
CA PRO A 93 -6.64 -9.67 11.12
C PRO A 93 -5.60 -10.61 10.54
N ALA A 94 -5.07 -11.49 11.37
CA ALA A 94 -4.11 -12.49 10.92
C ALA A 94 -4.82 -13.54 10.04
N MET A 95 -4.30 -13.79 8.84
CA MET A 95 -4.71 -14.92 8.02
C MET A 95 -4.04 -16.18 8.56
N LYS A 96 -4.83 -17.23 8.78
CA LYS A 96 -4.31 -18.55 9.15
C LYS A 96 -3.91 -19.32 7.90
N VAL A 97 -2.68 -19.83 7.89
CA VAL A 97 -2.11 -20.64 6.82
C VAL A 97 -1.51 -21.89 7.41
N SER A 98 -1.47 -22.98 6.64
CA SER A 98 -0.75 -24.19 7.02
C SER A 98 0.73 -23.87 7.20
N ASP A 99 1.32 -24.34 8.29
CA ASP A 99 2.74 -24.13 8.56
C ASP A 99 3.64 -24.96 7.63
N ILE A 100 3.08 -25.98 6.96
CA ILE A 100 3.81 -26.86 6.04
C ILE A 100 3.70 -26.34 4.60
N SER A 101 2.48 -26.07 4.12
CA SER A 101 2.25 -25.72 2.71
C SER A 101 1.96 -24.23 2.45
N GLY A 102 1.65 -23.45 3.47
CA GLY A 102 1.26 -22.04 3.34
C GLY A 102 -0.15 -21.80 2.78
N ILE A 103 -0.93 -22.87 2.57
CA ILE A 103 -2.31 -22.77 2.08
C ILE A 103 -3.23 -22.24 3.21
N PRO A 104 -4.21 -21.37 2.92
CA PRO A 104 -5.18 -20.93 3.92
C PRO A 104 -5.85 -22.12 4.62
N THR A 105 -5.90 -22.09 5.95
CA THR A 105 -6.50 -23.17 6.72
C THR A 105 -7.31 -22.68 7.92
N ALA A 106 -8.33 -23.45 8.26
CA ALA A 106 -9.13 -23.29 9.47
C ALA A 106 -8.70 -24.24 10.60
N TYR A 107 -7.76 -25.17 10.34
CA TYR A 107 -7.43 -26.25 11.26
C TYR A 107 -6.07 -26.05 11.93
N THR A 108 -6.03 -26.38 13.23
CA THR A 108 -4.86 -26.30 14.09
C THR A 108 -4.82 -27.55 14.97
N GLU A 109 -3.67 -28.20 15.07
CA GLU A 109 -3.47 -29.39 15.89
C GLU A 109 -3.42 -29.00 17.39
N PRO A 110 -4.14 -29.69 18.29
CA PRO A 110 -4.30 -29.24 19.68
C PRO A 110 -3.04 -29.30 20.54
N ASN A 111 -2.09 -30.20 20.25
CA ASN A 111 -0.91 -30.41 21.09
C ASN A 111 0.25 -29.49 20.69
N THR A 112 0.56 -29.45 19.40
CA THR A 112 1.66 -28.69 18.80
C THR A 112 1.26 -27.26 18.43
N ARG A 113 -0.05 -26.98 18.32
CA ARG A 113 -0.61 -25.71 17.81
C ARG A 113 -0.18 -25.38 16.37
N LEU A 114 0.30 -26.36 15.62
CA LEU A 114 0.62 -26.21 14.21
C LEU A 114 -0.65 -26.22 13.36
N ASN A 115 -0.70 -25.33 12.39
CA ASN A 115 -1.76 -25.22 11.41
C ASN A 115 -1.50 -26.18 10.24
N TYR A 116 -2.53 -26.86 9.77
CA TYR A 116 -2.45 -27.81 8.66
C TYR A 116 -3.65 -27.66 7.73
N ALA A 117 -3.49 -27.94 6.45
CA ALA A 117 -4.55 -27.85 5.44
C ALA A 117 -5.03 -29.24 4.97
N THR A 118 -4.16 -30.25 5.01
CA THR A 118 -4.45 -31.60 4.49
C THR A 118 -4.31 -32.68 5.57
N VAL A 119 -4.87 -33.86 5.30
CA VAL A 119 -4.77 -35.02 6.20
C VAL A 119 -3.33 -35.53 6.28
N ASP A 120 -2.59 -35.49 5.17
CA ASP A 120 -1.19 -35.90 5.13
C ASP A 120 -0.33 -35.00 6.03
N GLU A 121 -0.55 -33.69 5.98
CA GLU A 121 0.09 -32.73 6.87
C GLU A 121 -0.24 -33.01 8.35
N PHE A 122 -1.50 -33.31 8.67
CA PHE A 122 -1.90 -33.68 10.03
C PHE A 122 -1.16 -34.92 10.53
N ASN A 123 -1.01 -35.94 9.68
CA ASN A 123 -0.25 -37.13 10.01
C ASN A 123 1.22 -36.80 10.23
N THR A 124 1.83 -36.01 9.36
CA THR A 124 3.22 -35.54 9.53
C THR A 124 3.41 -34.86 10.88
N ILE A 125 2.52 -33.94 11.26
CA ILE A 125 2.58 -33.22 12.54
C ILE A 125 2.53 -34.17 13.73
N ARG A 126 1.69 -35.21 13.68
CA ARG A 126 1.57 -36.20 14.77
C ARG A 126 2.81 -37.06 14.99
N TYR A 127 3.66 -37.20 13.98
CA TYR A 127 4.91 -37.95 14.08
C TYR A 127 6.12 -37.06 14.41
N LEU A 128 5.92 -35.74 14.60
CA LEU A 128 6.99 -34.86 15.06
C LEU A 128 7.35 -35.17 16.53
N PRO A 129 8.63 -35.08 16.90
CA PRO A 129 9.04 -35.18 18.29
C PRO A 129 8.38 -34.05 19.11
N GLN A 130 7.85 -34.39 20.28
CA GLN A 130 7.37 -33.42 21.24
C GLN A 130 8.58 -32.89 22.04
N GLU A 131 8.83 -31.58 21.95
CA GLU A 131 9.80 -30.86 22.78
C GLU A 131 9.23 -30.55 24.17
#